data_AF-A0A7I8D4E8-F1
#
_entry.id   AF-A0A7I8D4E8-F1
#
_cell.length_a   1.000
_cell.length_b   1.000
_cell.length_c   1.000
_cell.angle_alpha   90.00
_cell.angle_beta   90.00
_cell.angle_gamma   90.00
#
_symmetry.space_group_name_H-M   'P 1'
#
loop_
_entity.id
_entity.type
_entity.pdbx_description
1 polymer ?
#
loop_
_entity_poly.entity_id
_entity_poly.type
_entity_poly.pdbx_seq_one_letter_code
_entity_poly.pdbx_strand_id
1 'polypeptide(L)'
;AAVQNVFANQVVAGNFLGCITADIRVSSAFPRQEQEDLDAVARGILSAVTTSNGISAGIRAQALSTALASSLAQLIIAEAAGSDYSAQASALSNILSNCFLRITGVANPPFVNEINSLVSLFAGQAGLP
;
A
#
# COMPACT_ATOMS: atom_id res chain seq x y z
N ALA A 1 -23.05 -1.24 9.28
CA ALA A 1 -22.68 -1.18 7.85
C ALA A 1 -21.69 -2.30 7.56
N ALA A 2 -21.78 -2.98 6.41
CA ALA A 2 -20.77 -3.96 6.03
C ALA A 2 -19.43 -3.23 5.80
N VAL A 3 -18.35 -3.72 6.41
CA VAL A 3 -17.01 -3.16 6.24
C VAL A 3 -16.65 -3.30 4.76
N GLN A 4 -16.46 -2.17 4.07
CA GLN A 4 -16.06 -2.17 2.66
C GLN A 4 -14.63 -2.72 2.58
N ASN A 5 -14.43 -3.83 1.87
CA ASN A 5 -13.11 -4.42 1.70
C ASN A 5 -12.52 -3.94 0.36
N VAL A 6 -11.48 -3.10 0.46
CA VAL A 6 -10.71 -2.57 -0.67
C VAL A 6 -10.26 -3.67 -1.62
N PHE A 7 -9.78 -4.80 -1.10
CA PHE A 7 -9.17 -5.86 -1.92
C PHE A 7 -10.16 -6.90 -2.43
N ALA A 8 -11.46 -6.79 -2.07
CA ALA A 8 -12.51 -7.68 -2.54
C ALA A 8 -13.54 -7.00 -3.45
N ASN A 9 -13.46 -5.67 -3.59
CA ASN A 9 -14.40 -4.88 -4.36
C ASN A 9 -13.66 -3.91 -5.29
N GLN A 10 -13.85 -4.10 -6.59
CA GLN A 10 -13.15 -3.33 -7.62
C GLN A 10 -13.43 -1.82 -7.56
N VAL A 11 -14.66 -1.42 -7.20
CA VAL A 11 -15.02 0.00 -7.08
C VAL A 11 -14.30 0.63 -5.89
N VAL A 12 -14.27 -0.08 -4.76
CA VAL A 12 -13.57 0.37 -3.55
C VAL A 12 -12.05 0.42 -3.79
N ALA A 13 -11.50 -0.57 -4.49
CA ALA A 13 -10.09 -0.59 -4.92
C ALA A 13 -9.73 0.61 -5.78
N GLY A 14 -10.58 0.95 -6.77
CA GLY A 14 -10.37 2.10 -7.64
C GLY A 14 -10.38 3.43 -6.86
N ASN A 15 -11.30 3.58 -5.91
CA ASN A 15 -11.33 4.77 -5.04
C ASN A 15 -10.12 4.84 -4.11
N PHE A 16 -9.70 3.70 -3.56
CA PHE A 16 -8.50 3.60 -2.72
C PHE A 16 -7.24 3.95 -3.50
N LEU A 17 -7.09 3.44 -4.73
CA LEU A 17 -6.02 3.78 -5.64
C LEU A 17 -5.99 5.29 -5.95
N GLY A 18 -7.14 5.88 -6.26
CA GLY A 18 -7.25 7.33 -6.49
C GLY A 18 -6.80 8.15 -5.27
N CYS A 19 -7.15 7.69 -4.07
CA CYS A 19 -6.72 8.34 -2.83
C CYS A 19 -5.21 8.23 -2.62
N ILE A 20 -4.64 7.02 -2.73
CA ILE A 20 -3.20 6.81 -2.50
C ILE A 20 -2.38 7.63 -3.48
N THR A 21 -2.72 7.56 -4.77
CA THR A 21 -1.96 8.23 -5.83
C THR A 21 -2.02 9.76 -5.71
N ALA A 22 -3.14 10.32 -5.21
CA ALA A 22 -3.24 11.75 -4.92
C ALA A 22 -2.34 12.16 -3.75
N ASP A 23 -2.40 11.43 -2.62
CA ASP A 23 -1.64 11.75 -1.41
C ASP A 23 -0.13 11.47 -1.59
N ILE A 24 0.27 10.46 -2.37
CA ILE A 24 1.69 10.20 -2.71
C ILE A 24 2.28 11.33 -3.54
N ARG A 25 1.57 11.83 -4.56
CA ARG A 25 2.06 12.88 -5.47
C ARG A 25 2.36 14.22 -4.78
N VAL A 26 1.69 14.49 -3.66
CA VAL A 26 1.89 15.72 -2.87
C VAL A 26 2.80 15.50 -1.66
N SER A 27 3.22 14.26 -1.40
CA SER A 27 4.11 13.93 -0.28
C SER A 27 5.53 14.40 -0.58
N SER A 28 6.09 15.20 0.32
CA SER A 28 7.50 15.61 0.27
C SER A 28 8.47 14.49 0.67
N ALA A 29 7.96 13.36 1.19
CA ALA A 29 8.79 12.22 1.59
C ALA A 29 9.29 11.42 0.39
N PHE A 30 8.59 11.50 -0.75
CA PHE A 30 8.92 10.72 -1.95
C PHE A 30 9.42 11.65 -3.06
N PRO A 31 10.62 11.44 -3.62
CA PRO A 31 11.06 12.12 -4.83
C PRO A 31 10.16 11.76 -6.02
N ARG A 32 10.18 12.61 -7.06
CA ARG A 32 9.32 12.47 -8.25
C ARG A 32 9.33 11.07 -8.87
N GLN A 33 10.51 10.47 -9.03
CA GLN A 33 10.65 9.14 -9.61
C GLN A 33 9.96 8.09 -8.75
N GLU A 34 10.28 8.05 -7.45
CA GLU A 34 9.66 7.14 -6.49
C GLU A 34 8.13 7.32 -6.40
N GLN A 35 7.61 8.54 -6.51
CA GLN A 35 6.16 8.77 -6.60
C GLN A 35 5.52 8.09 -7.81
N GLU A 36 6.17 8.13 -8.98
CA GLU A 36 5.68 7.47 -10.20
C GLU A 36 5.76 5.95 -10.08
N ASP A 37 6.84 5.43 -9.49
CA ASP A 37 7.00 3.99 -9.29
C ASP A 37 5.99 3.44 -8.27
N LEU A 38 5.74 4.15 -7.16
CA LEU A 38 4.72 3.80 -6.17
C LEU A 38 3.32 3.81 -6.78
N ASP A 39 3.01 4.82 -7.61
CA ASP A 39 1.75 4.93 -8.35
C ASP A 39 1.59 3.73 -9.33
N ALA A 40 2.62 3.43 -10.13
CA ALA A 40 2.60 2.33 -11.09
C ALA A 40 2.38 0.96 -10.41
N VAL A 41 3.10 0.68 -9.33
CA VAL A 41 2.95 -0.56 -8.54
C VAL A 41 1.55 -0.65 -7.94
N ALA A 42 1.07 0.41 -7.30
CA ALA A 42 -0.27 0.44 -6.71
C ALA A 42 -1.36 0.20 -7.75
N ARG A 43 -1.25 0.85 -8.93
CA ARG A 43 -2.17 0.64 -10.06
C ARG A 43 -2.16 -0.81 -10.54
N GLY A 44 -0.97 -1.39 -10.74
CA GLY A 44 -0.84 -2.76 -11.23
C GLY A 44 -1.54 -3.78 -10.34
N ILE A 45 -1.37 -3.66 -9.02
CA ILE A 45 -1.94 -4.60 -8.05
C ILE A 45 -3.43 -4.34 -7.82
N LEU A 46 -3.84 -3.08 -7.64
CA LEU A 46 -5.25 -2.75 -7.42
C LEU A 46 -6.11 -2.97 -8.67
N SER A 47 -5.53 -2.90 -9.88
CA SER A 47 -6.22 -3.27 -11.12
C SER A 47 -6.53 -4.77 -11.20
N ALA A 48 -5.81 -5.62 -10.46
CA ALA A 48 -6.09 -7.05 -10.38
C ALA A 48 -7.25 -7.38 -9.42
N VAL A 49 -7.70 -6.40 -8.61
CA VAL A 49 -8.87 -6.58 -7.75
C VAL A 49 -10.12 -6.71 -8.63
N THR A 50 -10.76 -7.87 -8.51
CA THR A 50 -12.03 -8.16 -9.17
C THR A 50 -13.10 -8.42 -8.11
N THR A 51 -14.30 -7.86 -8.31
CA THR A 51 -15.42 -8.12 -7.42
C THR A 51 -15.82 -9.59 -7.51
N SER A 52 -15.47 -10.36 -6.48
CA SER A 52 -15.67 -11.81 -6.45
C SER A 52 -16.47 -12.21 -5.21
N ASN A 53 -17.40 -13.15 -5.37
CA ASN A 53 -18.17 -13.72 -4.26
C ASN A 53 -17.72 -15.16 -3.98
N GLY A 54 -17.72 -15.59 -2.72
CA GLY A 54 -17.39 -16.97 -2.32
C GLY A 54 -16.12 -17.11 -1.47
N ILE A 55 -15.81 -18.34 -1.03
CA ILE A 55 -14.73 -18.65 -0.08
C ILE A 55 -13.36 -18.16 -0.59
N SER A 56 -13.12 -18.28 -1.89
CA SER A 56 -11.86 -17.83 -2.52
C SER A 56 -11.71 -16.30 -2.57
N ALA A 57 -12.78 -15.52 -2.40
CA ALA A 57 -12.71 -14.06 -2.44
C ALA A 57 -11.90 -13.50 -1.27
N GLY A 58 -12.05 -14.08 -0.06
CA GLY A 58 -11.26 -13.70 1.10
C GLY A 58 -9.77 -13.99 0.91
N ILE A 59 -9.44 -15.17 0.37
CA ILE A 59 -8.05 -15.57 0.10
C ILE A 59 -7.42 -14.65 -0.96
N ARG A 60 -8.14 -14.35 -2.05
CA ARG A 60 -7.66 -13.42 -3.09
C ARG A 60 -7.45 -12.02 -2.55
N ALA A 61 -8.39 -11.51 -1.77
CA ALA A 61 -8.29 -10.19 -1.14
C ALA A 61 -7.06 -10.12 -0.22
N GLN A 62 -6.83 -11.16 0.59
CA GLN A 62 -5.64 -11.24 1.43
C GLN A 62 -4.35 -11.29 0.59
N ALA A 63 -4.28 -12.14 -0.44
CA ALA A 63 -3.12 -12.23 -1.31
C ALA A 63 -2.81 -10.90 -2.02
N LEU A 64 -3.83 -10.20 -2.53
CA LEU A 64 -3.67 -8.88 -3.14
C LEU A 64 -3.22 -7.82 -2.13
N SER A 65 -3.73 -7.89 -0.89
CA SER A 65 -3.27 -7.01 0.18
C SER A 65 -1.80 -7.23 0.51
N THR A 66 -1.38 -8.50 0.70
CA THR A 66 0.01 -8.84 0.97
C THR A 66 0.91 -8.48 -0.21
N ALA A 67 0.46 -8.69 -1.45
CA ALA A 67 1.21 -8.31 -2.65
C ALA A 67 1.42 -6.79 -2.71
N LEU A 68 0.37 -5.99 -2.47
CA LEU A 68 0.48 -4.54 -2.44
C LEU A 68 1.45 -4.08 -1.36
N ALA A 69 1.29 -4.59 -0.14
CA ALA A 69 2.16 -4.28 0.97
C ALA A 69 3.62 -4.63 0.67
N SER A 70 3.87 -5.82 0.11
CA SER A 70 5.20 -6.32 -0.21
C SER A 70 5.86 -5.52 -1.34
N SER A 71 5.13 -5.20 -2.41
CA SER A 71 5.69 -4.46 -3.53
C SER A 71 6.00 -3.01 -3.17
N LEU A 72 5.13 -2.35 -2.40
CA LEU A 72 5.40 -0.99 -1.90
C LEU A 72 6.58 -0.98 -0.93
N ALA A 73 6.63 -1.93 0.01
CA ALA A 73 7.74 -2.04 0.96
C ALA A 73 9.08 -2.28 0.26
N GLN A 74 9.12 -3.17 -0.74
CA GLN A 74 10.32 -3.40 -1.54
C GLN A 74 10.75 -2.15 -2.31
N LEU A 75 9.80 -1.42 -2.89
CA LEU A 75 10.12 -0.23 -3.65
C LEU A 75 10.72 0.87 -2.77
N ILE A 76 10.14 1.12 -1.58
CA ILE A 76 10.71 2.06 -0.60
C ILE A 76 12.16 1.69 -0.28
N ILE A 77 12.45 0.41 -0.03
CA ILE A 77 13.82 -0.03 0.28
C ILE A 77 14.76 0.07 -0.92
N ALA A 78 14.28 -0.24 -2.13
CA ALA A 78 15.08 -0.16 -3.35
C ALA A 78 15.48 1.29 -3.69
N GLU A 79 14.56 2.23 -3.50
CA GLU A 79 14.76 3.66 -3.81
C GLU A 79 15.47 4.41 -2.68
N ALA A 80 15.46 3.89 -1.45
CA ALA A 80 16.07 4.53 -0.29
C ALA A 80 17.61 4.45 -0.23
N ALA A 81 18.32 4.38 -1.36
CA ALA A 81 19.78 4.24 -1.51
C ALA A 81 20.62 5.29 -0.74
N GLY A 82 20.62 5.22 0.60
CA GLY A 82 21.18 6.21 1.53
C GLY A 82 20.18 7.23 2.11
N SER A 83 18.87 7.10 1.86
CA SER A 83 17.81 8.00 2.35
C SER A 83 17.13 7.45 3.62
N ASP A 84 16.43 8.31 4.38
CA ASP A 84 15.65 7.94 5.55
C ASP A 84 14.41 7.09 5.16
N TYR A 85 14.63 5.82 4.82
CA TYR A 85 13.57 4.85 4.49
C TYR A 85 12.48 4.79 5.58
N SER A 86 12.86 5.05 6.84
CA SER A 86 11.95 5.11 7.98
C SER A 86 10.94 6.26 7.86
N ALA A 87 11.38 7.44 7.39
CA ALA A 87 10.50 8.58 7.15
C ALA A 87 9.56 8.30 5.97
N GLN A 88 10.07 7.66 4.91
CA GLN A 88 9.30 7.25 3.74
C GLN A 88 8.25 6.18 4.09
N ALA A 89 8.63 5.16 4.85
CA ALA A 89 7.73 4.12 5.35
C ALA A 89 6.64 4.67 6.26
N SER A 90 6.99 5.61 7.15
CA SER A 90 6.01 6.30 8.00
C SER A 90 5.04 7.15 7.17
N ALA A 91 5.54 7.89 6.17
CA ALA A 91 4.69 8.68 5.27
C ALA A 91 3.73 7.77 4.49
N LEU A 92 4.23 6.66 3.94
CA LEU A 92 3.42 5.69 3.21
C LEU A 92 2.34 5.08 4.11
N SER A 93 2.72 4.66 5.32
CA SER A 93 1.81 4.12 6.34
C SER A 93 0.66 5.07 6.68
N ASN A 94 0.98 6.35 6.85
CA ASN A 94 -0.02 7.39 7.13
C ASN A 94 -0.96 7.60 5.93
N ILE A 95 -0.43 7.67 4.71
CA ILE A 95 -1.23 7.80 3.49
C ILE A 95 -2.21 6.64 3.36
N LEU A 96 -1.72 5.42 3.53
CA LEU A 96 -2.54 4.21 3.42
C LEU A 96 -3.62 4.18 4.49
N SER A 97 -3.28 4.45 5.75
CA SER A 97 -4.24 4.51 6.85
C SER A 97 -5.34 5.56 6.61
N ASN A 98 -4.95 6.76 6.15
CA ASN A 98 -5.87 7.83 5.80
C ASN A 98 -6.79 7.43 4.64
N CYS A 99 -6.26 6.79 3.61
CA CYS A 99 -7.06 6.32 2.49
C CYS A 99 -8.01 5.18 2.90
N PHE A 100 -7.61 4.26 3.78
CA PHE A 100 -8.53 3.28 4.33
C PHE A 100 -9.68 3.95 5.09
N LEU A 101 -9.38 4.91 5.95
CA LEU A 101 -10.40 5.69 6.68
C LEU A 101 -11.34 6.42 5.74
N ARG A 102 -10.82 7.15 4.74
CA ARG A 102 -11.64 7.92 3.78
C ARG A 102 -12.56 7.02 2.94
N ILE A 103 -12.08 5.85 2.54
CA ILE A 103 -12.79 4.99 1.59
C ILE A 103 -13.71 3.98 2.29
N THR A 104 -13.30 3.43 3.43
CA THR A 104 -14.02 2.35 4.12
C THR A 104 -14.70 2.81 5.41
N GLY A 105 -14.37 4.01 5.90
CA GLY A 105 -14.81 4.52 7.20
C GLY A 105 -14.03 3.97 8.39
N VAL A 106 -13.10 3.05 8.17
CA VAL A 106 -12.28 2.41 9.21
C VAL A 106 -10.82 2.38 8.80
N ALA A 107 -9.92 2.60 9.77
CA ALA A 107 -8.50 2.40 9.55
C ALA A 107 -8.24 0.90 9.41
N ASN A 108 -7.18 0.55 8.68
CA ASN A 108 -6.73 -0.84 8.54
C ASN A 108 -5.34 -1.02 9.19
N PRO A 109 -5.26 -0.99 10.53
CA PRO A 109 -4.00 -1.15 11.25
C PRO A 109 -3.25 -2.46 10.93
N PRO A 110 -3.87 -3.64 10.73
CA PRO A 110 -3.10 -4.84 10.42
C PRO A 110 -2.39 -4.73 9.06
N PHE A 111 -3.03 -4.11 8.06
CA PHE A 111 -2.39 -3.88 6.75
C PHE A 111 -1.22 -2.90 6.85
N VAL A 112 -1.38 -1.81 7.59
CA VAL A 112 -0.30 -0.83 7.79
C VAL A 112 0.86 -1.45 8.58
N ASN A 113 0.57 -2.27 9.58
CA ASN A 113 1.59 -2.96 10.36
C ASN A 113 2.35 -4.00 9.54
N GLU A 114 1.67 -4.68 8.61
CA GLU A 114 2.29 -5.60 7.66
C GLU A 114 3.32 -4.87 6.79
N ILE A 115 2.99 -3.68 6.28
CA ILE A 115 3.93 -2.87 5.49
C ILE A 115 5.18 -2.52 6.28
N ASN A 116 5.02 -2.02 7.51
CA ASN A 116 6.17 -1.68 8.36
C ASN A 116 7.03 -2.91 8.71
N SER A 117 6.40 -4.06 8.88
CA SER A 117 7.09 -5.34 9.13
C SER A 117 7.89 -5.77 7.89
N LEU A 118 7.29 -5.67 6.70
CA LEU A 118 7.94 -5.99 5.43
C LEU A 118 9.07 -5.01 5.11
N VAL A 119 8.88 -3.71 5.33
CA VAL A 119 9.94 -2.69 5.18
C VAL A 119 11.13 -3.04 6.05
N SER A 120 10.91 -3.31 7.35
CA SER A 120 11.98 -3.71 8.27
C SER A 120 12.68 -4.99 7.83
N LEU A 121 11.91 -5.97 7.35
CA LEU A 121 12.45 -7.23 6.85
C LEU A 121 13.30 -7.06 5.58
N PHE A 122 12.86 -6.22 4.64
CA PHE A 122 13.62 -5.93 3.42
C PHE A 122 14.83 -5.03 3.69
N ALA A 123 14.73 -4.08 4.63
CA ALA A 123 15.86 -3.29 5.09
C ALA A 123 17.00 -4.18 5.62
N GLY A 124 16.66 -5.14 6.49
CA GLY A 124 17.63 -6.11 7.01
C GLY A 124 18.27 -6.99 5.91
N GLN A 125 17.52 -7.34 4.86
CA GLN A 125 18.07 -8.07 3.70
C GLN A 125 18.97 -7.20 2.82
N ALA A 126 18.67 -5.92 2.71
CA ALA A 126 19.46 -4.94 1.97
C ALA A 126 20.72 -4.48 2.73
N GLY A 127 20.90 -4.89 3.99
CA GLY A 127 22.01 -4.45 4.84
C GLY A 127 21.87 -3.01 5.32
N LEU A 128 20.65 -2.47 5.33
CA LEU A 128 20.34 -1.15 5.89
C LEU A 128 20.20 -1.26 7.42
N PRO A 129 20.64 -0.23 8.16
CA PRO A 129 20.54 -0.20 9.62
C PRO A 129 19.10 -0.09 10.13
#